data_AF-A0A9D1Y268-F1
#
_entry.id   AF-A0A9D1Y268-F1
#
_cell.length_a   1.000
_cell.length_b   1.000
_cell.length_c   1.000
_cell.angle_alpha   90.00
_cell.angle_beta   90.00
_cell.angle_gamma   90.00
#
_symmetry.space_group_name_H-M   'P 1'
#
loop_
_entity.id
_entity.type
_entity.pdbx_description
1 polymer ?
#
loop_
_entity_poly.entity_id
_entity_poly.type
_entity_poly.pdbx_seq_one_letter_code
_entity_poly.pdbx_strand_id
1 'polypeptide(L)' 'MEQLRKQVYEANLELPRRGLVTYTWGNVSGIDRQRGLVVI' A
#
# COMPACT_ATOMS: atom_id res chain seq x y z
N MET A 1 10.24 7.70 6.26
CA MET A 1 8.92 7.86 5.58
C MET A 1 8.96 7.29 4.16
N GLU A 2 10.00 7.58 3.37
CA GLU A 2 10.13 7.07 1.99
C GLU A 2 10.06 5.54 1.88
N GLN A 3 10.68 4.79 2.81
CA GLN A 3 10.61 3.33 2.83
C GLN A 3 9.16 2.81 2.93
N LEU A 4 8.37 3.32 3.88
CA LEU A 4 6.99 2.90 4.09
C LEU A 4 6.11 3.27 2.89
N ARG A 5 6.31 4.45 2.30
CA ARG A 5 5.63 4.86 1.06
C ARG A 5 5.96 3.92 -0.11
N LYS A 6 7.22 3.56 -0.27
CA LYS A 6 7.65 2.61 -1.32
C LYS A 6 7.00 1.24 -1.14
N GLN A 7 6.97 0.72 0.10
CA GLN A 7 6.31 -0.55 0.42
C GLN A 7 4.81 -0.53 0.11
N VAL A 8 4.10 0.52 0.53
CA VAL A 8 2.67 0.68 0.27
C VAL A 8 2.39 0.81 -1.24
N TYR A 9 3.24 1.55 -1.95
CA TYR A 9 3.14 1.68 -3.41
C TYR A 9 3.34 0.35 -4.13
N GLU A 10 4.40 -0.39 -3.79
CA GLU A 10 4.69 -1.71 -4.38
C GLU A 10 3.57 -2.72 -4.09
N ALA A 11 3.03 -2.72 -2.87
CA ALA A 11 1.91 -3.59 -2.49
C ALA A 11 0.61 -3.24 -3.24
N ASN A 12 0.31 -1.95 -3.45
CA ASN A 12 -0.83 -1.54 -4.27
C ASN A 12 -0.66 -1.97 -5.73
N LEU A 13 0.54 -1.91 -6.30
CA LEU A 13 0.82 -2.42 -7.65
C LEU A 13 0.69 -3.95 -7.75
N GLU A 14 0.84 -4.66 -6.64
CA GLU A 14 0.74 -6.11 -6.61
C GLU A 14 -0.70 -6.62 -6.68
N LEU A 15 -1.67 -5.84 -6.20
CA LEU A 15 -3.10 -6.14 -6.29
C LEU A 15 -3.57 -6.44 -7.73
N PRO A 16 -3.37 -5.54 -8.72
CA PRO A 16 -3.75 -5.83 -10.11
C PRO A 16 -2.86 -6.90 -10.75
N ARG A 17 -1.56 -6.96 -10.41
CA ARG A 17 -0.65 -8.00 -10.94
C ARG A 17 -1.07 -9.41 -10.56
N ARG A 18 -1.68 -9.58 -9.38
CA ARG A 18 -2.22 -10.85 -8.88
C ARG A 18 -3.69 -11.08 -9.26
N GLY A 19 -4.32 -10.16 -9.99
CA GLY A 19 -5.74 -10.24 -10.36
C GLY A 19 -6.70 -10.16 -9.17
N LEU A 20 -6.29 -9.54 -8.06
CA LEU A 20 -7.11 -9.45 -6.84
C LEU A 20 -8.16 -8.33 -6.89
N VAL A 21 -8.02 -7.41 -7.85
CA VAL A 21 -8.88 -6.23 -8.02
C VAL A 21 -9.26 -6.02 -9.48
N THR A 22 -10.36 -5.32 -9.71
CA THR A 22 -10.79 -4.86 -11.03
C THR A 22 -10.97 -3.33 -10.97
N TYR A 23 -10.68 -2.64 -12.07
CA TYR A 23 -10.64 -1.16 -12.11
C TYR A 23 -9.67 -0.59 -11.05
N THR A 24 -10.03 0.53 -10.42
CA THR A 24 -9.26 1.19 -9.36
C THR A 24 -9.70 0.75 -7.96
N TRP A 25 -10.29 -0.44 -7.82
CA TRP A 25 -10.74 -0.96 -6.54
C TRP A 25 -9.59 -1.54 -5.73
N GLY A 26 -9.77 -1.61 -4.41
CA GLY A 26 -8.78 -2.11 -3.47
C GLY A 26 -7.68 -1.09 -3.17
N ASN A 27 -7.17 -1.16 -1.94
CA ASN A 27 -6.11 -0.31 -1.45
C ASN A 27 -5.29 -1.09 -0.41
N VAL A 28 -3.99 -0.83 -0.36
CA VAL A 28 -3.11 -1.28 0.72
C VAL A 28 -2.69 -0.06 1.53
N SER A 29 -2.66 -0.19 2.85
CA SER A 29 -2.08 0.82 3.74
C SER A 29 -1.00 0.20 4.63
N GLY A 30 -0.10 1.05 5.12
CA GLY A 30 0.99 0.70 6.02
C GLY A 30 1.00 1.60 7.24
N ILE A 31 1.39 1.07 8.40
CA ILE A 31 1.41 1.78 9.68
C ILE A 31 2.82 1.78 10.29
N ASP A 32 3.31 2.96 10.66
CA ASP A 32 4.48 3.13 11.52
C ASP A 32 3.98 3.46 12.94
N ARG A 33 3.90 2.44 13.79
CA ARG A 33 3.36 2.56 15.16
C ARG A 33 4.26 3.38 16.09
N GLN A 34 5.57 3.39 15.86
CA GLN A 34 6.48 4.19 16.66
C GLN A 34 6.27 5.68 16.42
N ARG A 35 5.93 6.04 15.17
CA ARG A 35 5.65 7.43 14.77
C ARG A 35 4.17 7.80 14.76
N GLY A 36 3.27 6.85 14.99
CA GLY A 36 1.83 7.06 14.88
C GLY A 36 1.36 7.46 13.47
N LEU A 37 2.07 7.02 12.43
CA LEU A 37 1.79 7.40 11.04
C LEU A 37 1.08 6.27 10.28
N VAL A 38 0.14 6.65 9.41
CA VAL A 38 -0.50 5.76 8.44
C VAL A 38 -0.24 6.29 7.03
N VAL A 39 0.09 5.38 6.11
CA VAL A 39 0.31 5.66 4.69
C VAL A 39 -0.64 4.78 3.88
N ILE A 40 -1.28 5.32 2.85
CA ILE A 40 -2.26 4.65 1.98
C ILE A 40 -1.97 4.97 0.52
#